data_AF-A0A9D2SFI9-F1
#
_entry.id   AF-A0A9D2SFI9-F1
#
_cell.length_a   1.000
_cell.length_b   1.000
_cell.length_c   1.000
_cell.angle_alpha   90.00
_cell.angle_beta   90.00
_cell.angle_gamma   90.00
#
_symmetry.space_group_name_H-M   'P 1'
#
loop_
_entity.id
_entity.type
_entity.pdbx_description
1 polymer ?
#
loop_
_entity_poly.entity_id
_entity_poly.type
_entity_poly.pdbx_seq_one_letter_code
_entity_poly.pdbx_strand_id
1 'polypeptide(L)'
;MSLHNLFIEPFITGHQFVYNLAAWFVPALFLVEVVNLFLRRLMGGMIKKEWFLTLLYLVIGISGILLAMSGKNTGPWLPLVRTMFFLPIYQFGVLYRAELERHDSWNGFLYFGLLFLIQMFLHLKGYRLVYEAVFCRDFTNPILPYVTAATGIAFWLRIARLISPAFEKNRAIRFFGSHTYTVMLHHLTALMAVKTGSAPQSFI
;
A
#
# COMPACT_ATOMS: atom_id res chain seq x y z
N MET A 1 -14.51 -24.59 14.74
CA MET A 1 -14.10 -23.21 14.40
C MET A 1 -14.47 -22.30 15.57
N SER A 2 -13.51 -21.57 16.13
CA SER A 2 -13.71 -20.69 17.30
C SER A 2 -14.01 -19.25 16.85
N LEU A 3 -14.79 -18.47 17.62
CA LEU A 3 -14.97 -17.03 17.41
C LEU A 3 -13.63 -16.27 17.36
N HIS A 4 -12.63 -16.77 18.08
CA HIS A 4 -11.26 -16.25 18.05
C HIS A 4 -10.64 -16.34 16.64
N ASN A 5 -10.90 -17.43 15.92
CA ASN A 5 -10.35 -17.64 14.57
C ASN A 5 -11.02 -16.75 13.52
N LEU A 6 -12.28 -16.37 13.76
CA LEU A 6 -13.03 -15.53 12.84
C LEU A 6 -12.71 -14.03 13.02
N PHE A 7 -12.47 -13.58 14.26
CA PHE A 7 -12.33 -12.16 14.57
C PHE A 7 -10.92 -11.70 14.94
N ILE A 8 -10.05 -12.56 15.49
CA ILE A 8 -8.73 -12.15 16.00
C ILE A 8 -7.62 -12.58 15.04
N GLU A 9 -7.72 -13.81 14.53
CA GLU A 9 -6.75 -14.40 13.60
C GLU A 9 -6.53 -13.58 12.31
N PRO A 10 -7.56 -12.98 11.67
CA PRO A 10 -7.35 -12.14 10.47
C PRO A 10 -6.44 -10.93 10.70
N PHE A 11 -6.39 -10.42 11.93
CA PHE A 11 -5.54 -9.29 12.28
C PHE A 11 -4.12 -9.72 12.64
N ILE A 12 -3.96 -10.88 13.27
CA ILE A 12 -2.67 -11.36 13.79
C ILE A 12 -1.86 -12.12 12.72
N THR A 13 -2.50 -13.01 11.97
CA THR A 13 -1.81 -13.87 11.00
C THR A 13 -2.05 -13.44 9.55
N GLY A 14 -3.06 -12.61 9.30
CA GLY A 14 -3.40 -12.14 7.95
C GLY A 14 -3.94 -13.24 7.03
N HIS A 15 -4.27 -14.42 7.57
CA HIS A 15 -4.65 -15.60 6.81
C HIS A 15 -6.00 -16.10 7.31
N GLN A 16 -7.09 -15.70 6.67
CA GLN A 16 -8.43 -16.22 6.99
C GLN A 16 -8.69 -17.53 6.21
N PHE A 17 -8.21 -17.63 4.96
CA PHE A 17 -8.22 -18.83 4.10
C PHE A 17 -7.11 -18.72 3.04
N VAL A 18 -6.52 -19.83 2.57
CA VAL A 18 -5.50 -19.84 1.50
C VAL A 18 -6.00 -19.14 0.22
N TYR A 19 -7.28 -19.31 -0.10
CA TYR A 19 -7.92 -18.66 -1.26
C TYR A 19 -8.26 -17.17 -1.07
N ASN A 20 -8.15 -16.68 0.17
CA ASN A 20 -8.38 -15.27 0.51
C ASN A 20 -7.14 -14.65 1.18
N LEU A 21 -5.95 -15.18 0.87
CA LEU A 21 -4.68 -14.66 1.38
C LEU A 21 -4.55 -13.16 1.14
N ALA A 22 -5.06 -12.67 0.02
CA ALA A 22 -5.03 -11.26 -0.34
C ALA A 22 -5.94 -10.39 0.55
N ALA A 23 -6.93 -10.93 1.26
CA ALA A 23 -7.81 -10.12 2.12
C ALA A 23 -7.08 -9.41 3.25
N TRP A 24 -5.82 -9.73 3.55
CA TRP A 24 -5.05 -9.09 4.61
C TRP A 24 -5.06 -7.55 4.56
N PHE A 25 -5.19 -6.94 3.36
CA PHE A 25 -5.23 -5.48 3.21
C PHE A 25 -6.55 -4.89 3.75
N VAL A 26 -7.67 -5.62 3.73
CA VAL A 26 -8.98 -5.12 4.18
C VAL A 26 -8.98 -4.77 5.68
N PRO A 27 -8.65 -5.70 6.61
CA PRO A 27 -8.56 -5.37 8.03
C PRO A 27 -7.43 -4.38 8.31
N ALA A 28 -6.36 -4.37 7.52
CA ALA A 28 -5.28 -3.39 7.64
C ALA A 28 -5.78 -1.97 7.36
N LEU A 29 -6.44 -1.74 6.23
CA LEU A 29 -6.99 -0.44 5.86
C LEU A 29 -8.11 0.01 6.80
N PHE A 30 -8.98 -0.91 7.20
CA PHE A 30 -10.02 -0.61 8.20
C PHE A 30 -9.42 -0.10 9.51
N LEU A 31 -8.38 -0.76 10.04
CA LEU A 31 -7.71 -0.34 11.26
C LEU A 31 -7.01 1.02 11.10
N VAL A 32 -6.38 1.26 9.94
CA VAL A 32 -5.78 2.56 9.60
C VAL A 32 -6.83 3.66 9.58
N GLU A 33 -8.01 3.41 9.01
CA GLU A 33 -9.10 4.38 8.95
C GLU A 33 -9.66 4.69 10.35
N VAL A 34 -9.85 3.67 11.20
CA VAL A 34 -10.27 3.84 12.59
C VAL A 34 -9.26 4.68 13.38
N VAL A 35 -7.96 4.36 13.26
CA VAL A 35 -6.88 5.12 13.92
C VAL A 35 -6.81 6.55 13.39
N ASN A 36 -6.92 6.75 12.07
CA ASN A 36 -6.95 8.07 11.46
C ASN A 36 -8.12 8.91 11.97
N LEU A 37 -9.32 8.34 12.07
CA LEU A 37 -10.49 9.04 12.61
C LEU A 37 -10.27 9.42 14.08
N PHE A 38 -9.74 8.49 14.87
CA PHE A 38 -9.43 8.72 16.29
C PHE A 38 -8.39 9.84 16.48
N LEU A 39 -7.27 9.79 15.73
CA LEU A 39 -6.24 10.83 15.77
C LEU A 39 -6.77 12.20 15.33
N ARG A 40 -7.52 12.25 14.23
CA ARG A 40 -8.14 13.50 13.74
C ARG A 40 -9.13 14.08 14.76
N ARG A 41 -9.86 13.22 15.49
CA ARG A 41 -10.77 13.64 16.57
C ARG A 41 -10.01 14.16 17.79
N LEU A 42 -8.91 13.50 18.19
CA LEU A 42 -8.06 13.94 19.30
C LEU A 42 -7.38 15.29 19.03
N MET A 43 -6.98 15.55 17.78
CA MET A 43 -6.30 16.79 17.40
C MET A 43 -7.22 18.01 17.27
N GLY A 44 -8.50 17.89 17.63
CA GLY A 44 -9.36 19.01 18.05
C GLY A 44 -9.26 20.28 17.19
N GLY A 45 -9.49 20.18 15.87
CA GLY A 45 -9.59 21.36 15.02
C GLY A 45 -8.27 22.00 14.54
N MET A 46 -7.09 21.52 14.95
CA MET A 46 -5.79 21.85 14.30
C MET A 46 -5.65 21.27 12.86
N ILE A 47 -6.76 20.73 12.36
CA ILE A 47 -7.00 19.92 11.16
C ILE A 47 -6.72 20.67 9.85
N LYS A 48 -6.70 22.01 9.85
CA LYS A 48 -6.55 22.79 8.60
C LYS A 48 -5.16 22.72 7.97
N LYS A 49 -4.17 22.20 8.68
CA LYS A 49 -2.81 22.01 8.15
C LYS A 49 -2.60 20.54 7.79
N GLU A 50 -3.11 20.11 6.64
CA GLU A 50 -2.89 18.74 6.11
C GLU A 50 -1.39 18.40 6.03
N TRP A 51 -0.52 19.40 5.85
CA TRP A 51 0.93 19.26 5.94
C TRP A 51 1.43 18.89 7.35
N PHE A 52 0.85 19.46 8.41
CA PHE A 52 1.20 19.13 9.80
C PHE A 52 0.74 17.72 10.16
N LEU A 53 -0.47 17.32 9.73
CA LEU A 53 -0.97 15.95 9.88
C LEU A 53 -0.08 14.95 9.15
N THR A 54 0.36 15.29 7.93
CA THR A 54 1.31 14.48 7.16
C THR A 54 2.63 14.29 7.91
N LEU A 55 3.19 15.36 8.48
CA LEU A 55 4.42 15.25 9.27
C LEU A 55 4.23 14.36 10.50
N LEU A 56 3.14 14.53 11.24
CA LEU A 56 2.84 13.70 12.41
C LEU A 56 2.71 12.23 12.02
N TYR A 57 1.99 11.92 10.94
CA TYR A 57 1.78 10.55 10.49
C TYR A 57 3.07 9.93 9.96
N LEU A 58 3.97 10.73 9.37
CA LEU A 58 5.30 10.28 9.00
C LEU A 58 6.14 9.90 10.21
N VAL A 59 6.11 10.69 11.30
CA VAL A 59 6.80 10.35 12.55
C VAL A 59 6.25 9.03 13.12
N ILE A 60 4.93 8.88 13.14
CA ILE A 60 4.28 7.62 13.58
C ILE A 60 4.73 6.45 12.70
N GLY A 61 4.71 6.61 11.38
CA GLY A 61 5.12 5.55 10.47
C GLY A 61 6.59 5.15 10.57
N ILE A 62 7.50 6.13 10.66
CA ILE A 62 8.92 5.90 10.91
C ILE A 62 9.12 5.15 12.22
N SER A 63 8.42 5.53 13.29
CA SER A 63 8.49 4.81 14.56
C SER A 63 7.97 3.37 14.43
N GLY A 64 6.96 3.13 13.60
CA GLY A 64 6.47 1.79 13.25
C GLY A 64 7.52 0.95 12.54
N ILE A 65 8.24 1.51 11.57
CA ILE A 65 9.33 0.81 10.87
C ILE A 65 10.50 0.51 11.82
N LEU A 66 10.86 1.44 12.70
CA LEU A 66 11.91 1.20 13.70
C LEU A 66 11.51 0.06 14.66
N LEU A 67 10.24 0.00 15.06
CA LEU A 67 9.70 -1.12 15.83
C LEU A 67 9.78 -2.43 15.04
N ALA A 68 9.45 -2.41 13.74
CA ALA A 68 9.58 -3.57 12.86
C ALA A 68 11.05 -4.07 12.79
N MET A 69 11.99 -3.14 12.62
CA MET A 69 13.43 -3.42 12.57
C MET A 69 13.97 -3.96 13.90
N SER A 70 13.35 -3.60 15.03
CA SER A 70 13.67 -4.15 16.36
C SER A 70 13.17 -5.58 16.58
N GLY A 71 12.56 -6.22 15.59
CA GLY A 71 12.04 -7.59 15.66
C GLY A 71 10.60 -7.70 16.17
N LYS A 72 9.91 -6.57 16.41
CA LYS A 72 8.50 -6.53 16.85
C LYS A 72 7.53 -6.61 15.66
N ASN A 73 7.76 -7.54 14.74
CA ASN A 73 6.94 -7.77 13.55
C ASN A 73 6.19 -9.11 13.60
N THR A 74 6.00 -9.68 14.80
CA THR A 74 5.34 -10.98 15.01
C THR A 74 4.20 -10.90 16.04
N GLY A 75 3.21 -11.77 15.87
CA GLY A 75 2.06 -11.86 16.78
C GLY A 75 1.21 -10.58 16.83
N PRO A 76 0.78 -10.11 18.02
CA PRO A 76 -0.09 -8.94 18.14
C PRO A 76 0.60 -7.62 17.76
N TRP A 77 1.94 -7.59 17.70
CA TRP A 77 2.70 -6.41 17.27
C TRP A 77 2.61 -6.17 15.77
N LEU A 78 2.38 -7.22 14.97
CA LEU A 78 2.30 -7.12 13.52
C LEU A 78 1.17 -6.19 13.04
N PRO A 79 -0.11 -6.36 13.46
CA PRO A 79 -1.16 -5.44 13.06
C PRO A 79 -0.91 -4.00 13.49
N LEU A 80 -0.29 -3.78 14.66
CA LEU A 80 0.07 -2.44 15.14
C LEU A 80 1.10 -1.77 14.23
N VAL A 81 2.24 -2.43 14.01
CA VAL A 81 3.32 -1.95 13.15
C VAL A 81 2.82 -1.71 11.73
N ARG A 82 1.99 -2.61 11.23
CA ARG A 82 1.35 -2.50 9.91
C ARG A 82 0.46 -1.25 9.83
N THR A 83 -0.38 -1.01 10.82
CA THR A 83 -1.21 0.20 10.86
C THR A 83 -0.37 1.46 10.93
N MET A 84 0.67 1.48 11.76
CA MET A 84 1.60 2.63 11.83
C MET A 84 2.27 2.87 10.48
N PHE A 85 2.71 1.81 9.80
CA PHE A 85 3.34 1.88 8.48
C PHE A 85 2.40 2.46 7.41
N PHE A 86 1.14 2.00 7.36
CA PHE A 86 0.17 2.43 6.35
C PHE A 86 -0.44 3.81 6.62
N LEU A 87 -0.42 4.30 7.86
CA LEU A 87 -0.99 5.59 8.23
C LEU A 87 -0.45 6.78 7.39
N PRO A 88 0.87 6.99 7.25
CA PRO A 88 1.40 8.04 6.38
C PRO A 88 1.11 7.78 4.89
N ILE A 89 1.08 6.53 4.44
CA ILE A 89 0.76 6.19 3.04
C ILE A 89 -0.69 6.59 2.73
N TYR A 90 -1.62 6.30 3.65
CA TYR A 90 -3.01 6.72 3.55
C TYR A 90 -3.13 8.24 3.51
N GLN A 91 -2.41 8.94 4.40
CA GLN A 91 -2.41 10.41 4.43
C GLN A 91 -1.79 11.05 3.19
N PHE A 92 -0.78 10.43 2.57
CA PHE A 92 -0.29 10.87 1.26
C PHE A 92 -1.38 10.79 0.19
N GLY A 93 -2.25 9.78 0.22
CA GLY A 93 -3.42 9.71 -0.66
C GLY A 93 -4.42 10.84 -0.41
N VAL A 94 -4.71 11.15 0.86
CA VAL A 94 -5.60 12.28 1.24
C VAL A 94 -5.00 13.61 0.80
N LEU A 95 -3.71 13.85 1.09
CA LEU A 95 -2.99 15.05 0.68
C LEU A 95 -2.92 15.17 -0.85
N TYR A 96 -2.74 14.05 -1.56
CA TYR A 96 -2.74 14.03 -3.01
C TYR A 96 -4.04 14.56 -3.58
N ARG A 97 -5.17 14.02 -3.11
CA ARG A 97 -6.51 14.45 -3.54
C ARG A 97 -6.83 15.89 -3.14
N ALA A 98 -6.36 16.34 -1.99
CA ALA A 98 -6.67 17.68 -1.48
C ALA A 98 -5.89 18.80 -2.20
N GLU A 99 -4.57 18.62 -2.39
CA GLU A 99 -3.66 19.70 -2.77
C GLU A 99 -2.88 19.43 -4.08
N LEU A 100 -2.39 18.20 -4.27
CA LEU A 100 -1.47 17.87 -5.36
C LEU A 100 -2.20 17.58 -6.68
N GLU A 101 -3.42 17.05 -6.62
CA GLU A 101 -4.20 16.72 -7.82
C GLU A 101 -4.46 17.95 -8.70
N ARG A 102 -4.61 19.14 -8.08
CA ARG A 102 -4.77 20.42 -8.78
C ARG A 102 -3.51 20.90 -9.49
N HIS A 103 -2.34 20.46 -9.03
CA HIS A 103 -1.04 20.88 -9.56
C HIS A 103 -0.42 19.85 -10.53
N ASP A 104 -1.10 18.72 -10.77
CA ASP A 104 -0.62 17.66 -11.67
C ASP A 104 -0.93 17.98 -13.14
N SER A 105 -0.36 19.08 -13.65
CA SER A 105 -0.45 19.52 -15.06
C SER A 105 0.79 19.17 -15.89
N TRP A 106 1.76 18.46 -15.31
CA TRP A 106 3.06 18.24 -15.94
C TRP A 106 2.98 17.35 -17.17
N ASN A 107 3.88 17.57 -18.14
CA ASN A 107 3.99 16.75 -19.33
C ASN A 107 4.40 15.30 -18.94
N GLY A 108 3.69 14.30 -19.48
CA GLY A 108 3.81 12.91 -19.02
C GLY A 108 5.22 12.35 -19.16
N PHE A 109 5.92 12.71 -20.23
CA PHE A 109 7.29 12.28 -20.47
C PHE A 109 8.29 12.80 -19.42
N LEU A 110 8.17 14.07 -19.00
CA LEU A 110 9.01 14.66 -17.95
C LEU A 110 8.72 14.03 -16.59
N TYR A 111 7.45 13.72 -16.31
CA TYR A 111 7.04 13.06 -15.09
C TYR A 111 7.64 11.65 -14.96
N PHE A 112 7.57 10.84 -16.02
CA PHE A 112 8.21 9.52 -16.04
C PHE A 112 9.73 9.60 -15.99
N GLY A 113 10.34 10.56 -16.70
CA GLY A 113 11.78 10.79 -16.64
C GLY A 113 12.25 11.09 -15.22
N LEU A 114 11.58 11.98 -14.50
CA LEU A 114 11.90 12.30 -13.11
C LEU A 114 11.74 11.08 -12.19
N LEU A 115 10.63 10.34 -12.30
CA LEU A 115 10.41 9.13 -11.50
C LEU A 115 11.47 8.07 -11.76
N PHE A 116 11.84 7.87 -13.02
CA PHE A 116 12.88 6.93 -13.42
C PHE A 116 14.24 7.34 -12.87
N LEU A 117 14.60 8.63 -12.93
CA LEU A 117 15.85 9.14 -12.35
C LEU A 117 15.91 8.91 -10.83
N ILE A 118 14.81 9.15 -10.11
CA ILE A 118 14.74 8.89 -8.66
C ILE A 118 14.94 7.41 -8.37
N GLN A 119 14.22 6.52 -9.08
CA GLN A 119 14.34 5.07 -8.90
C GLN A 119 15.74 4.55 -9.25
N MET A 120 16.33 5.03 -10.34
CA MET A 120 17.68 4.70 -10.77
C MET A 120 18.72 5.16 -9.74
N PHE A 121 18.58 6.37 -9.20
CA PHE A 121 19.47 6.88 -8.15
C PHE A 121 19.41 6.06 -6.87
N LEU A 122 18.20 5.65 -6.45
CA LEU A 122 18.02 4.78 -5.28
C LEU A 122 18.63 3.39 -5.53
N HIS A 123 18.51 2.86 -6.74
CA HIS A 123 19.13 1.59 -7.13
C HIS A 123 20.66 1.66 -7.12
N LEU A 124 21.26 2.71 -7.70
CA LEU A 124 22.71 2.92 -7.74
C LEU A 124 23.33 3.08 -6.34
N LYS A 125 22.57 3.58 -5.36
CA LYS A 125 23.01 3.63 -3.95
C LYS A 125 23.03 2.28 -3.25
N GLY A 126 22.65 1.18 -3.92
CA GLY A 126 22.67 -0.17 -3.36
C GLY A 126 21.56 -0.45 -2.36
N TYR A 127 20.52 0.39 -2.32
CA TYR A 127 19.38 0.15 -1.43
C TYR A 127 18.51 -0.99 -1.95
N ARG A 128 18.11 -1.91 -1.07
CA ARG A 128 17.08 -2.90 -1.36
C ARG A 128 15.73 -2.19 -1.44
N LEU A 129 15.19 -2.08 -2.65
CA LEU A 129 13.90 -1.41 -2.93
C LEU A 129 12.70 -2.31 -2.66
N VAL A 130 12.92 -3.61 -2.51
CA VAL A 130 11.89 -4.62 -2.23
C VAL A 130 11.75 -4.78 -0.73
N TYR A 131 10.53 -4.64 -0.23
CA TYR A 131 10.16 -4.87 1.15
C TYR A 131 8.79 -5.55 1.21
N GLU A 132 8.56 -6.36 2.25
CA GLU A 132 7.28 -7.04 2.44
C GLU A 132 6.34 -6.16 3.28
N ALA A 133 5.38 -5.50 2.62
CA ALA A 133 4.39 -4.68 3.32
C ALA A 133 3.41 -5.50 4.19
N VAL A 134 3.15 -6.76 3.82
CA VAL A 134 2.26 -7.69 4.55
C VAL A 134 2.78 -7.95 5.96
N PHE A 135 4.06 -8.30 6.04
CA PHE A 135 4.74 -8.70 7.27
C PHE A 135 5.64 -7.63 7.86
N CYS A 136 5.74 -6.46 7.21
CA CYS A 136 6.63 -5.37 7.62
C CYS A 136 8.07 -5.87 7.81
N ARG A 137 8.60 -6.56 6.80
CA ARG A 137 9.95 -7.14 6.78
C ARG A 137 10.84 -6.49 5.71
N ASP A 138 12.14 -6.72 5.86
CA ASP A 138 13.20 -6.30 4.92
C ASP A 138 13.37 -4.79 4.77
N PHE A 139 12.98 -4.03 5.79
CA PHE A 139 13.27 -2.60 5.84
C PHE A 139 14.76 -2.34 6.06
N THR A 140 15.41 -1.78 5.04
CA THR A 140 16.83 -1.37 5.13
C THR A 140 16.98 0.02 5.76
N ASN A 141 15.99 0.89 5.58
CA ASN A 141 15.98 2.25 6.09
C ASN A 141 14.53 2.69 6.39
N PRO A 142 14.25 3.46 7.45
CA PRO A 142 12.89 3.89 7.79
C PRO A 142 12.22 4.84 6.79
N ILE A 143 13.00 5.57 5.98
CA ILE A 143 12.45 6.57 5.04
C ILE A 143 12.25 5.96 3.64
N LEU A 144 13.10 5.01 3.27
CA LEU A 144 13.13 4.43 1.93
C LEU A 144 11.78 3.85 1.48
N PRO A 145 11.03 3.09 2.31
CA PRO A 145 9.71 2.56 1.93
C PRO A 145 8.70 3.64 1.56
N TYR A 146 8.78 4.82 2.17
CA TYR A 146 7.86 5.92 1.84
C TYR A 146 8.20 6.57 0.51
N VAL A 147 9.49 6.71 0.20
CA VAL A 147 9.94 7.25 -1.09
C VAL A 147 9.60 6.29 -2.23
N THR A 148 9.84 4.99 -2.04
CA THR A 148 9.54 3.96 -3.04
C THR A 148 8.03 3.78 -3.22
N ALA A 149 7.24 3.80 -2.14
CA ALA A 149 5.78 3.78 -2.24
C ALA A 149 5.24 5.02 -2.96
N ALA A 150 5.69 6.22 -2.59
CA ALA A 150 5.22 7.47 -3.21
C ALA A 150 5.54 7.52 -4.71
N THR A 151 6.77 7.15 -5.10
CA THR A 151 7.18 7.11 -6.52
C THR A 151 6.48 6.00 -7.31
N GLY A 152 6.25 4.84 -6.70
CA GLY A 152 5.48 3.75 -7.32
C GLY A 152 4.01 4.12 -7.53
N ILE A 153 3.36 4.72 -6.53
CA ILE A 153 1.98 5.21 -6.65
C ILE A 153 1.89 6.30 -7.73
N ALA A 154 2.81 7.27 -7.72
CA ALA A 154 2.91 8.30 -8.74
C ALA A 154 3.02 7.72 -10.16
N PHE A 155 3.89 6.72 -10.34
CA PHE A 155 4.06 6.03 -11.62
C PHE A 155 2.76 5.39 -12.11
N TRP A 156 2.12 4.58 -11.26
CA TRP A 156 0.88 3.87 -11.63
C TRP A 156 -0.30 4.82 -11.82
N LEU A 157 -0.41 5.89 -11.03
CA LEU A 157 -1.42 6.93 -11.22
C LEU A 157 -1.28 7.61 -12.60
N ARG A 158 -0.05 7.89 -13.02
CA ARG A 158 0.20 8.50 -14.33
C ARG A 158 -0.15 7.56 -15.48
N ILE A 159 0.24 6.28 -15.37
CA ILE A 159 -0.15 5.25 -16.33
C ILE A 159 -1.68 5.16 -16.41
N ALA A 160 -2.37 5.05 -15.28
CA ALA A 160 -3.83 4.98 -15.23
C ALA A 160 -4.49 6.18 -15.92
N ARG A 161 -3.99 7.40 -15.70
CA ARG A 161 -4.51 8.62 -16.36
C ARG A 161 -4.33 8.62 -17.88
N LEU A 162 -3.19 8.15 -18.39
CA LEU A 162 -2.92 8.06 -19.83
C LEU A 162 -3.77 7.00 -20.52
N ILE A 163 -3.99 5.89 -19.82
CA ILE A 163 -4.72 4.71 -20.30
C ILE A 163 -6.24 4.95 -20.22
N SER A 164 -6.74 5.62 -19.18
CA SER A 164 -8.17 5.87 -18.95
C SER A 164 -8.99 6.25 -20.20
N PRO A 165 -8.62 7.25 -21.02
CA PRO A 165 -9.41 7.64 -22.19
C PRO A 165 -9.47 6.58 -23.30
N ALA A 166 -8.44 5.73 -23.43
CA ALA A 166 -8.42 4.66 -24.43
C ALA A 166 -9.32 3.49 -24.03
N PHE A 167 -9.49 3.26 -22.73
CA PHE A 167 -10.16 2.08 -22.20
C PHE A 167 -11.59 2.32 -21.71
N GLU A 168 -12.03 3.58 -21.63
CA GLU A 168 -13.40 3.95 -21.25
C GLU A 168 -14.47 3.34 -22.18
N LYS A 169 -14.13 3.15 -23.46
CA LYS A 169 -15.03 2.60 -24.48
C LYS A 169 -15.20 1.08 -24.39
N ASN A 170 -14.30 0.35 -23.73
CA ASN A 170 -14.34 -1.11 -23.69
C ASN A 170 -15.15 -1.62 -22.48
N ARG A 171 -16.27 -2.31 -22.75
CA ARG A 171 -17.20 -2.83 -21.74
C ARG A 171 -16.52 -3.81 -20.76
N ALA A 172 -15.58 -4.63 -21.24
CA ALA A 172 -14.89 -5.61 -20.39
C ALA A 172 -13.97 -4.92 -19.37
N ILE A 173 -13.22 -3.91 -19.80
CA ILE A 173 -12.27 -3.21 -18.92
C ILE A 173 -13.02 -2.32 -17.93
N ARG A 174 -14.14 -1.71 -18.35
CA ARG A 174 -15.05 -1.01 -17.43
C ARG A 174 -15.63 -1.95 -16.37
N PHE A 175 -15.98 -3.19 -16.74
CA PHE A 175 -16.48 -4.19 -15.79
C PHE A 175 -15.44 -4.57 -14.73
N PHE A 176 -14.19 -4.81 -15.12
CA PHE A 176 -13.11 -5.08 -14.15
C PHE A 176 -12.79 -3.85 -13.29
N GLY A 177 -12.81 -2.65 -13.88
CA GLY A 177 -12.65 -1.39 -13.15
C GLY A 177 -13.74 -1.11 -12.13
N SER A 178 -14.98 -1.55 -12.36
CA SER A 178 -16.07 -1.42 -11.39
C SER A 178 -16.04 -2.51 -10.30
N HIS A 179 -15.22 -3.55 -10.44
CA HIS A 179 -15.08 -4.67 -9.50
C HIS A 179 -13.65 -4.80 -8.95
N THR A 180 -12.93 -3.67 -8.82
CA THR A 180 -11.54 -3.62 -8.33
C THR A 180 -11.34 -4.30 -6.98
N TYR A 181 -12.31 -4.19 -6.07
CA TYR A 181 -12.29 -4.91 -4.80
C TYR A 181 -12.21 -6.44 -4.99
N THR A 182 -13.11 -6.99 -5.82
CA THR A 182 -13.14 -8.43 -6.12
C THR A 182 -11.87 -8.89 -6.80
N VAL A 183 -11.35 -8.10 -7.75
CA VAL A 183 -10.07 -8.36 -8.44
C VAL A 183 -8.92 -8.42 -7.43
N MET A 184 -8.84 -7.43 -6.54
CA MET A 184 -7.79 -7.38 -5.51
C MET A 184 -7.93 -8.52 -4.49
N LEU A 185 -9.14 -8.96 -4.17
CA LEU A 185 -9.37 -10.09 -3.27
C LEU A 185 -8.93 -11.44 -3.89
N HIS A 186 -9.14 -11.62 -5.19
CA HIS A 186 -8.95 -12.91 -5.87
C HIS A 186 -7.68 -13.01 -6.72
N HIS A 187 -6.83 -11.97 -6.78
CA HIS A 187 -5.65 -11.97 -7.65
C HIS A 187 -4.68 -13.13 -7.36
N LEU A 188 -4.47 -13.51 -6.10
CA LEU A 188 -3.63 -14.66 -5.75
C LEU A 188 -4.26 -15.99 -6.22
N THR A 189 -5.58 -16.10 -6.13
CA THR A 189 -6.32 -17.27 -6.63
C THR A 189 -6.22 -17.37 -8.15
N ALA A 190 -6.30 -16.24 -8.85
CA ALA A 190 -6.09 -16.19 -10.29
C ALA A 190 -4.65 -16.61 -10.68
N LEU A 191 -3.64 -16.14 -9.96
CA LEU A 191 -2.25 -16.56 -10.18
C LEU A 191 -2.05 -18.06 -9.93
N MET A 192 -2.65 -18.61 -8.87
CA MET A 192 -2.63 -20.04 -8.59
C MET A 192 -3.28 -20.85 -9.71
N ALA A 193 -4.43 -20.40 -10.22
CA ALA A 193 -5.14 -21.04 -11.33
C ALA A 193 -4.34 -21.00 -12.64
N VAL A 194 -3.67 -19.89 -12.95
CA VAL A 194 -2.76 -19.79 -14.10
C VAL A 194 -1.58 -20.75 -13.92
N LYS A 195 -1.01 -20.82 -12.72
CA LYS A 195 0.11 -21.72 -12.41
C LYS A 195 -0.28 -23.20 -12.47
N THR A 196 -1.49 -23.58 -12.09
CA THR A 196 -1.97 -24.97 -12.22
C THR A 196 -2.42 -25.32 -13.64
N GLY A 197 -2.98 -24.36 -14.40
CA GLY A 197 -3.29 -24.53 -15.82
C GLY A 197 -2.04 -24.58 -16.71
N SER A 198 -0.95 -23.96 -16.25
CA SER A 198 0.39 -24.12 -16.79
C SER A 198 1.02 -25.37 -16.15
N ALA A 199 0.72 -26.56 -16.67
CA ALA A 199 1.31 -27.83 -16.22
C ALA A 199 2.85 -27.70 -16.02
N PRO A 200 3.43 -28.44 -15.05
CA PRO A 200 4.73 -28.13 -14.47
C PRO A 200 5.83 -28.21 -15.52
N GLN A 201 6.47 -27.09 -15.84
CA GLN A 201 7.84 -27.15 -16.34
C GLN A 201 8.71 -27.58 -15.15
N SER A 202 9.07 -28.86 -15.19
CA SER A 202 10.05 -29.53 -14.35
C SER A 202 11.24 -28.62 -14.06
N PHE A 203 11.35 -28.17 -12.81
CA PHE A 203 12.63 -27.70 -12.27
C PHE A 203 13.48 -28.95 -12.05
N ILE A 204 14.51 -29.10 -12.88
CA ILE A 204 15.70 -29.92 -12.59
C ILE A 204 16.45 -29.24 -11.45
#